data_AF-M1ZWD2-F1
#
_entry.id   AF-M1ZWD2-F1
#
_cell.length_a   1.000
_cell.length_b   1.000
_cell.length_c   1.000
_cell.angle_alpha   90.00
_cell.angle_beta   90.00
_cell.angle_gamma   90.00
#
_symmetry.space_group_name_H-M   'P 1'
#
loop_
_entity.id
_entity.type
_entity.pdbx_description
1 polymer ?
#
loop_
_entity_poly.entity_id
_entity_poly.type
_entity_poly.pdbx_seq_one_letter_code
_entity_poly.pdbx_strand_id
1 'polypeptide(L)'
;KKLKVHEKYFGRYFTFMTIAIFQALIVSLGDIYLLKVYVSNKSIFILFSIFISIIFSMIIYTLVSVFGNVGKALGVILLVLQISASGGTFPIEVTPRFFQRINPLLPFTYAVSGMREAVGGVIEGILLRDIIILLIYFTLSILLALLLKKKLEKVNKNFVKKFKESGLVE
;
A
#
# COMPACT_ATOMS: atom_id res chain seq x y z
N LYS A 1 -29.86 4.87 11.09
CA LYS A 1 -29.70 4.14 9.81
C LYS A 1 -28.57 3.11 9.95
N LYS A 2 -28.75 1.82 9.63
CA LYS A 2 -27.65 0.83 9.67
C LYS A 2 -26.73 1.05 8.45
N LEU A 3 -25.47 1.41 8.70
CA LEU A 3 -24.46 1.65 7.65
C LEU A 3 -24.15 0.36 6.86
N LYS A 4 -24.04 0.47 5.54
CA LYS A 4 -23.64 -0.61 4.64
C LYS A 4 -22.16 -0.96 4.83
N VAL A 5 -21.76 -2.17 4.44
CA VAL A 5 -20.39 -2.69 4.65
C VAL A 5 -19.33 -1.83 3.95
N HIS A 6 -19.61 -1.36 2.73
CA HIS A 6 -18.70 -0.48 1.99
C HIS A 6 -18.60 0.92 2.62
N GLU A 7 -19.70 1.49 3.13
CA GLU A 7 -19.69 2.79 3.82
C GLU A 7 -18.79 2.74 5.06
N LYS A 8 -18.87 1.66 5.85
CA LYS A 8 -17.98 1.46 7.00
C LYS A 8 -16.52 1.27 6.59
N TYR A 9 -16.27 0.53 5.50
CA TYR A 9 -14.93 0.31 4.98
C TYR A 9 -14.28 1.64 4.55
N PHE A 10 -14.91 2.37 3.63
CA PHE A 10 -14.36 3.62 3.12
C PHE A 10 -14.30 4.71 4.19
N GLY A 11 -15.32 4.81 5.06
CA GLY A 11 -15.32 5.78 6.16
C GLY A 11 -14.14 5.60 7.10
N ARG A 12 -13.78 4.34 7.42
CA ARG A 12 -12.60 4.06 8.25
C ARG A 12 -11.28 4.23 7.47
N TYR A 13 -11.25 3.88 6.19
CA TYR A 13 -10.09 4.10 5.33
C TYR A 13 -9.70 5.58 5.26
N PHE A 14 -10.66 6.49 5.13
CA PHE A 14 -10.39 7.92 5.04
C PHE A 14 -9.57 8.45 6.23
N THR A 15 -9.83 7.96 7.45
CA THR A 15 -9.00 8.32 8.61
C THR A 15 -7.53 7.94 8.42
N PHE A 16 -7.27 6.72 7.94
CA PHE A 16 -5.90 6.26 7.69
C PHE A 16 -5.27 6.97 6.49
N MET A 17 -6.05 7.24 5.44
CA MET A 17 -5.60 7.96 4.26
C MET A 17 -5.15 9.39 4.63
N THR A 18 -5.91 10.11 5.46
CA THR A 18 -5.51 11.45 5.92
C THR A 18 -4.18 11.41 6.68
N ILE A 19 -4.01 10.46 7.61
CA ILE A 19 -2.74 10.28 8.34
C ILE A 19 -1.59 9.99 7.36
N ALA A 20 -1.81 9.10 6.40
CA ALA A 20 -0.82 8.71 5.39
C ALA A 20 -0.40 9.89 4.50
N ILE A 21 -1.33 10.76 4.11
CA ILE A 21 -1.04 11.99 3.34
C ILE A 21 -0.17 12.95 4.16
N PHE A 22 -0.53 13.19 5.43
CA PHE A 22 0.28 14.06 6.30
C PHE A 22 1.68 13.49 6.54
N GLN A 23 1.80 12.17 6.76
CA GLN A 23 3.10 11.52 6.89
C GLN A 23 3.95 11.69 5.62
N ALA A 24 3.36 11.49 4.43
CA ALA A 24 4.07 11.66 3.17
C ALA A 24 4.52 13.11 2.94
N LEU A 25 3.68 14.09 3.30
CA LEU A 25 4.04 15.50 3.25
C LEU A 25 5.19 15.82 4.19
N ILE A 26 5.11 15.38 5.45
CA ILE A 26 6.17 15.61 6.44
C ILE A 26 7.49 15.00 5.98
N VAL A 27 7.48 13.76 5.49
CA VAL A 27 8.68 13.07 5.00
C VAL A 27 9.25 13.79 3.78
N SER A 28 8.45 14.00 2.74
CA SER A 28 8.95 14.61 1.49
C SER A 28 9.43 16.05 1.66
N LEU A 29 8.75 16.87 2.47
CA LEU A 29 9.19 18.22 2.80
C LEU A 29 10.43 18.19 3.72
N GLY A 30 10.48 17.25 4.67
CA GLY A 30 11.64 17.05 5.53
C GLY A 30 12.89 16.69 4.72
N ASP A 31 12.77 15.80 3.75
CA ASP A 31 13.87 15.40 2.86
C ASP A 31 14.41 16.61 2.07
N ILE A 32 13.51 17.44 1.53
CA ILE A 32 13.90 18.60 0.72
C ILE A 32 14.48 19.74 1.58
N TYR A 33 13.85 20.08 2.71
CA TYR A 33 14.16 21.30 3.46
C TYR A 33 15.05 21.08 4.68
N LEU A 34 14.91 19.95 5.38
CA LEU A 34 15.72 19.63 6.56
C LEU A 34 17.00 18.89 6.16
N LEU A 35 16.85 17.80 5.40
CA LEU A 35 17.98 16.96 4.97
C LEU A 35 18.69 17.52 3.73
N LYS A 36 18.08 18.49 3.04
CA LYS A 36 18.62 19.15 1.83
C LYS A 36 18.99 18.16 0.73
N VAL A 37 18.17 17.11 0.58
CA VAL A 37 18.33 16.10 -0.47
C VAL A 37 18.18 16.75 -1.85
N TYR A 38 19.05 16.36 -2.78
CA TYR A 38 18.93 16.78 -4.17
C TYR A 38 17.68 16.16 -4.80
N VAL A 39 16.84 17.00 -5.41
CA VAL A 39 15.64 16.58 -6.13
C VAL A 39 15.50 17.46 -7.37
N SER A 40 15.59 16.84 -8.56
CA SER A 40 15.43 17.54 -9.84
C SER A 40 14.05 18.19 -9.98
N ASN A 41 12.98 17.44 -9.73
CA ASN A 41 11.61 17.96 -9.76
C ASN A 41 10.91 17.79 -8.40
N LYS A 42 10.98 18.84 -7.57
CA LYS A 42 10.40 18.87 -6.21
C LYS A 42 8.87 18.64 -6.21
N SER A 43 8.16 19.21 -7.19
CA SER A 43 6.71 19.09 -7.28
C SER A 43 6.29 17.64 -7.52
N ILE A 44 6.94 16.96 -8.48
CA ILE A 44 6.67 15.55 -8.76
C ILE A 44 7.06 14.69 -7.57
N PHE A 45 8.19 14.95 -6.92
CA PHE A 45 8.63 14.20 -5.75
C PHE A 45 7.59 14.22 -4.62
N ILE A 46 7.04 15.40 -4.29
CA ILE A 46 6.02 15.54 -3.24
C ILE A 46 4.71 14.87 -3.65
N LEU A 47 4.21 15.15 -4.86
CA LEU A 47 2.94 14.59 -5.34
C LEU A 47 3.00 13.07 -5.47
N PHE A 48 4.11 12.54 -5.98
CA PHE A 48 4.32 11.11 -6.12
C PHE A 48 4.49 10.41 -4.77
N SER A 49 5.13 11.06 -3.79
CA SER A 49 5.20 10.56 -2.40
C SER A 49 3.82 10.41 -1.77
N ILE A 50 2.94 11.42 -1.94
CA ILE A 50 1.55 11.36 -1.47
C ILE A 50 0.79 10.23 -2.18
N PHE A 51 0.95 10.13 -3.50
CA PHE A 51 0.32 9.09 -4.31
C PHE A 51 0.72 7.68 -3.87
N ILE A 52 2.02 7.41 -3.71
CA ILE A 52 2.54 6.14 -3.17
C ILE A 52 1.93 5.86 -1.80
N SER A 53 1.90 6.86 -0.91
CA SER A 53 1.36 6.71 0.44
C SER A 53 -0.13 6.30 0.47
N ILE A 54 -0.95 6.90 -0.39
CA ILE A 54 -2.36 6.50 -0.56
C ILE A 54 -2.47 5.05 -1.05
N ILE A 55 -1.64 4.65 -2.00
CA ILE A 55 -1.68 3.29 -2.57
C ILE A 55 -1.28 2.24 -1.55
N PHE A 56 -0.14 2.43 -0.88
CA PHE A 56 0.35 1.50 0.12
C PHE A 56 -0.56 1.45 1.35
N SER A 57 -1.12 2.59 1.78
CA SER A 57 -2.11 2.59 2.85
C SER A 57 -3.38 1.82 2.47
N MET A 58 -3.85 1.90 1.22
CA MET A 58 -4.99 1.08 0.75
C MET A 58 -4.66 -0.40 0.73
N ILE A 59 -3.49 -0.80 0.22
CA ILE A 59 -3.04 -2.20 0.19
C ILE A 59 -3.03 -2.77 1.61
N ILE A 60 -2.34 -2.11 2.54
CA ILE A 60 -2.21 -2.57 3.92
C ILE A 60 -3.55 -2.53 4.65
N TYR A 61 -4.33 -1.45 4.49
CA TYR A 61 -5.66 -1.34 5.10
C TYR A 61 -6.59 -2.45 4.62
N THR A 62 -6.59 -2.74 3.32
CA THR A 62 -7.37 -3.84 2.74
C THR A 62 -6.97 -5.17 3.37
N LEU A 63 -5.68 -5.47 3.39
CA LEU A 63 -5.14 -6.73 3.88
C LEU A 63 -5.50 -6.96 5.35
N VAL A 64 -5.31 -5.95 6.19
CA VAL A 64 -5.67 -6.02 7.61
C VAL A 64 -7.19 -6.04 7.81
N SER A 65 -7.95 -5.28 7.03
CA SER A 65 -9.41 -5.26 7.14
C SER A 65 -10.06 -6.58 6.69
N VAL A 66 -9.47 -7.31 5.76
CA VAL A 66 -10.00 -8.57 5.25
C VAL A 66 -9.54 -9.74 6.12
N PHE A 67 -8.25 -9.82 6.45
CA PHE A 67 -7.66 -11.00 7.10
C PHE A 67 -7.38 -10.81 8.60
N GLY A 68 -7.65 -9.64 9.18
CA GLY A 68 -7.41 -9.37 10.61
C GLY A 68 -5.92 -9.49 10.98
N ASN A 69 -5.62 -10.27 12.03
CA ASN A 69 -4.24 -10.45 12.51
C ASN A 69 -3.34 -11.16 11.49
N VAL A 70 -3.88 -12.09 10.70
CA VAL A 70 -3.13 -12.71 9.59
C VAL A 70 -2.74 -11.66 8.56
N GLY A 71 -3.65 -10.70 8.29
CA GLY A 71 -3.37 -9.58 7.39
C GLY A 71 -2.22 -8.70 7.86
N LYS A 72 -2.07 -8.50 9.17
CA LYS A 72 -0.92 -7.76 9.73
C LYS A 72 0.40 -8.50 9.47
N ALA A 73 0.42 -9.82 9.71
CA ALA A 73 1.60 -10.64 9.45
C ALA A 73 1.98 -10.63 7.95
N LEU A 74 1.00 -10.78 7.06
CA LEU A 74 1.21 -10.67 5.62
C LEU A 74 1.73 -9.27 5.23
N GLY A 75 1.26 -8.20 5.87
CA GLY A 75 1.75 -6.84 5.65
C GLY A 75 3.24 -6.69 5.98
N VAL A 76 3.69 -7.29 7.09
CA VAL A 76 5.11 -7.31 7.47
C VAL A 76 5.95 -8.11 6.49
N ILE A 77 5.47 -9.29 6.06
CA ILE A 77 6.16 -10.11 5.06
C ILE A 77 6.30 -9.34 3.74
N LEU A 78 5.22 -8.70 3.28
CA LEU A 78 5.24 -7.87 2.08
C LEU A 78 6.22 -6.71 2.23
N LEU A 79 6.29 -6.06 3.39
CA LEU A 79 7.24 -4.98 3.64
C LEU A 79 8.69 -5.49 3.50
N VAL A 80 9.04 -6.59 4.17
CA VAL A 80 10.41 -7.14 4.14
C VAL A 80 10.81 -7.55 2.72
N LEU A 81 9.95 -8.28 2.02
CA LEU A 81 10.23 -8.72 0.65
C LEU A 81 10.42 -7.54 -0.30
N GLN A 82 9.60 -6.49 -0.16
CA GLN A 82 9.68 -5.31 -1.01
C GLN A 82 10.96 -4.51 -0.80
N ILE A 83 11.41 -4.34 0.45
CA ILE A 83 12.67 -3.66 0.73
C ILE A 83 13.82 -4.38 0.04
N SER A 84 13.92 -5.71 0.19
CA SER A 84 14.99 -6.50 -0.41
C SER A 84 14.92 -6.56 -1.94
N ALA A 85 13.73 -6.54 -2.51
CA ALA A 85 13.53 -6.74 -3.94
C ALA A 85 13.39 -5.45 -4.74
N SER A 86 13.32 -4.25 -4.15
CA SER A 86 12.98 -3.02 -4.90
C SER A 86 14.11 -2.42 -5.72
N GLY A 87 15.37 -2.79 -5.46
CA GLY A 87 16.52 -2.16 -6.09
C GLY A 87 16.75 -0.70 -5.68
N GLY A 88 16.28 -0.31 -4.49
CA GLY A 88 16.41 1.06 -3.98
C GLY A 88 17.82 1.42 -3.50
N THR A 89 18.55 0.47 -2.92
CA THR A 89 19.92 0.69 -2.40
C THR A 89 21.00 0.25 -3.39
N PHE A 90 20.77 -0.86 -4.08
CA PHE A 90 21.65 -1.42 -5.10
C PHE A 90 20.82 -1.83 -6.32
N PRO A 91 21.42 -1.90 -7.52
CA PRO A 91 20.76 -2.47 -8.69
C PRO A 91 20.18 -3.86 -8.39
N ILE A 92 19.01 -4.17 -8.94
CA ILE A 92 18.37 -5.47 -8.66
C ILE A 92 19.20 -6.63 -9.23
N GLU A 93 19.98 -6.37 -10.27
CA GLU A 93 20.84 -7.30 -11.00
C GLU A 93 21.93 -7.92 -10.13
N VAL A 94 22.37 -7.23 -9.07
CA VAL A 94 23.38 -7.73 -8.13
C VAL A 94 22.78 -8.52 -6.95
N THR A 95 21.45 -8.64 -6.88
CA THR A 95 20.77 -9.42 -5.84
C THR A 95 20.61 -10.89 -6.23
N PRO A 96 20.39 -11.83 -5.29
CA PRO A 96 20.09 -13.21 -5.61
C PRO A 96 18.92 -13.37 -6.60
N ARG A 97 18.97 -14.41 -7.45
CA ARG A 97 17.96 -14.67 -8.50
C ARG A 97 16.51 -14.70 -8.01
N PHE A 98 16.29 -15.08 -6.75
CA PHE A 98 14.98 -15.04 -6.11
C PHE A 98 14.40 -13.61 -6.10
N PHE A 99 15.17 -12.63 -5.62
CA PHE A 99 14.74 -11.22 -5.52
C PHE A 99 14.51 -10.59 -6.89
N GLN A 100 15.36 -10.93 -7.87
CA GLN A 100 15.18 -10.49 -9.26
C GLN A 100 13.85 -10.94 -9.86
N ARG A 101 13.41 -12.19 -9.60
CA ARG A 101 12.14 -12.70 -10.14
C ARG A 101 10.91 -12.09 -9.50
N ILE A 102 10.98 -11.77 -8.21
CA ILE A 102 9.82 -11.18 -7.50
C ILE A 102 9.75 -9.66 -7.67
N ASN A 103 10.87 -8.97 -7.93
CA ASN A 103 10.93 -7.53 -8.18
C ASN A 103 9.81 -7.00 -9.10
N PRO A 104 9.59 -7.53 -10.32
CA PRO A 104 8.55 -7.01 -11.21
C PRO A 104 7.11 -7.26 -10.72
N LEU A 105 6.92 -8.10 -9.69
CA LEU A 105 5.61 -8.43 -9.12
C LEU A 105 5.26 -7.58 -7.91
N LEU A 106 6.13 -6.64 -7.52
CA LEU A 106 5.98 -5.88 -6.29
C LEU A 106 5.70 -4.41 -6.59
N PRO A 107 4.67 -3.80 -5.96
CA PRO A 107 4.34 -2.40 -6.20
C PRO A 107 5.49 -1.46 -5.80
N PHE A 108 6.30 -1.84 -4.80
CA PHE A 108 7.38 -1.00 -4.31
C PHE A 108 8.50 -0.79 -5.34
N THR A 109 8.67 -1.72 -6.29
CA THR A 109 9.58 -1.56 -7.44
C THR A 109 9.23 -0.33 -8.27
N TYR A 110 7.94 -0.17 -8.58
CA TYR A 110 7.44 0.95 -9.38
C TYR A 110 7.40 2.25 -8.58
N ALA A 111 7.19 2.17 -7.26
CA ALA A 111 7.31 3.33 -6.37
C ALA A 111 8.75 3.87 -6.34
N VAL A 112 9.75 2.99 -6.18
CA VAL A 112 11.17 3.38 -6.18
C VAL A 112 11.59 3.91 -7.54
N SER A 113 11.13 3.28 -8.63
CA SER A 113 11.38 3.74 -10.00
C SER A 113 10.86 5.16 -10.23
N GLY A 114 9.57 5.44 -9.96
CA GLY A 114 9.02 6.78 -10.17
C GLY A 114 9.61 7.84 -9.23
N MET A 115 9.99 7.48 -8.00
CA MET A 115 10.73 8.39 -7.12
C MET A 115 12.12 8.72 -7.67
N ARG A 116 12.79 7.77 -8.33
CA ARG A 116 14.07 7.98 -9.00
C ARG A 116 13.95 8.97 -10.15
N GLU A 117 12.87 8.90 -10.93
CA GLU A 117 12.58 9.89 -11.99
C GLU A 117 12.43 11.32 -11.42
N ALA A 118 11.73 11.46 -10.28
CA ALA A 118 11.56 12.75 -9.62
C ALA A 118 12.89 13.34 -9.11
N VAL A 119 13.81 12.47 -8.66
CA VAL A 119 15.12 12.85 -8.12
C VAL A 119 16.15 13.11 -9.22
N GLY A 120 16.28 12.19 -10.18
CA GLY A 120 17.34 12.16 -11.19
C GLY A 120 17.04 12.93 -12.48
N GLY A 121 15.77 13.23 -12.76
CA GLY A 121 15.32 13.82 -14.02
C GLY A 121 14.24 12.94 -14.66
N VAL A 122 13.15 13.57 -15.09
CA VAL A 122 11.90 12.85 -15.40
C VAL A 122 11.90 12.36 -16.84
N ILE A 123 11.78 11.05 -17.01
CA ILE A 123 11.44 10.38 -18.26
C ILE A 123 9.95 10.03 -18.18
N GLU A 124 9.12 10.81 -18.89
CA GLU A 124 7.66 10.74 -18.81
C GLU A 124 7.11 9.32 -19.05
N GLY A 125 7.69 8.58 -19.99
CA GLY A 125 7.26 7.21 -20.31
C GLY A 125 7.47 6.20 -19.18
N ILE A 126 8.53 6.39 -18.36
CA ILE A 126 8.80 5.54 -17.19
C ILE A 126 7.85 5.92 -16.06
N LEU A 127 7.76 7.21 -15.74
CA LEU A 127 6.88 7.71 -14.69
C LEU A 127 5.41 7.33 -14.94
N LEU A 128 4.94 7.46 -16.19
CA LEU A 128 3.56 7.11 -16.56
C LEU A 128 3.30 5.60 -16.44
N ARG A 129 4.26 4.75 -16.84
CA ARG A 129 4.18 3.30 -16.63
C ARG A 129 4.04 2.98 -15.14
N ASP A 130 4.88 3.59 -14.29
CA ASP A 130 4.88 3.36 -12.86
C ASP A 130 3.55 3.80 -12.21
N ILE A 131 3.02 4.97 -12.61
CA ILE A 131 1.70 5.44 -12.18
C ILE A 131 0.61 4.43 -12.54
N ILE A 132 0.56 3.96 -13.79
CA ILE A 132 -0.46 3.01 -14.25
C ILE A 132 -0.38 1.70 -13.45
N ILE A 133 0.81 1.16 -13.26
CA ILE A 133 0.98 -0.10 -12.53
C ILE A 133 0.56 0.06 -11.06
N LEU A 134 0.96 1.16 -10.42
CA LEU A 134 0.53 1.45 -9.06
C LEU A 134 -1.00 1.62 -8.95
N LEU A 135 -1.65 2.25 -9.93
CA LEU A 135 -3.12 2.34 -10.00
C LEU A 135 -3.78 0.97 -10.16
N ILE A 136 -3.16 0.03 -10.88
CA ILE A 136 -3.63 -1.36 -10.96
C ILE A 136 -3.62 -2.00 -9.56
N TYR A 137 -2.54 -1.89 -8.79
CA TYR A 137 -2.49 -2.41 -7.41
C TYR A 137 -3.54 -1.77 -6.49
N PHE A 138 -3.75 -0.46 -6.63
CA PHE A 138 -4.78 0.26 -5.88
C PHE A 138 -6.18 -0.30 -6.19
N THR A 139 -6.49 -0.46 -7.48
CA THR A 139 -7.77 -0.97 -7.95
C THR A 139 -7.97 -2.42 -7.51
N LEU A 140 -6.95 -3.27 -7.64
CA LEU A 140 -6.98 -4.66 -7.17
C LEU A 140 -7.24 -4.74 -5.66
N SER A 141 -6.66 -3.85 -4.87
CA SER A 141 -6.89 -3.79 -3.42
C SER A 141 -8.35 -3.45 -3.09
N ILE A 142 -8.94 -2.47 -3.79
CA ILE A 142 -10.36 -2.14 -3.62
C ILE A 142 -11.26 -3.31 -4.03
N LEU A 143 -10.97 -3.95 -5.15
CA LEU A 143 -11.73 -5.12 -5.62
C LEU A 143 -11.66 -6.26 -4.60
N LEU A 144 -10.46 -6.55 -4.08
CA LEU A 144 -10.24 -7.53 -3.03
C LEU A 144 -11.10 -7.20 -1.79
N ALA A 145 -11.08 -5.93 -1.36
CA ALA A 145 -11.89 -5.47 -0.23
C ALA A 145 -13.39 -5.71 -0.46
N LEU A 146 -13.92 -5.29 -1.60
CA LEU A 146 -15.36 -5.36 -1.89
C LEU A 146 -15.86 -6.81 -2.02
N LEU A 147 -15.08 -7.68 -2.67
CA LEU A 147 -15.44 -9.08 -2.89
C LEU A 147 -15.34 -9.91 -1.61
N LEU A 148 -14.21 -9.81 -0.90
CA LEU A 148 -13.94 -10.67 0.25
C LEU A 148 -14.59 -10.16 1.53
N LYS A 149 -14.65 -8.85 1.77
CA LYS A 149 -15.19 -8.32 3.05
C LYS A 149 -16.66 -8.69 3.25
N LYS A 150 -17.47 -8.66 2.17
CA LYS A 150 -18.88 -9.09 2.24
C LYS A 150 -19.01 -10.57 2.58
N LYS A 151 -18.15 -11.43 2.00
CA LYS A 151 -18.17 -12.88 2.24
C LYS A 151 -17.68 -13.21 3.64
N LEU A 152 -16.56 -12.62 4.07
CA LEU A 152 -15.96 -12.88 5.39
C LEU A 152 -16.81 -12.34 6.54
N GLU A 153 -17.44 -11.16 6.43
CA GLU A 153 -18.35 -10.68 7.48
C GLU A 153 -19.55 -11.62 7.68
N LYS A 154 -20.05 -12.24 6.61
CA LYS A 154 -21.14 -13.22 6.70
C LYS A 154 -20.68 -14.50 7.40
N VAL A 155 -19.51 -15.02 7.04
CA VAL A 155 -18.92 -16.21 7.69
C VAL A 155 -18.63 -15.92 9.16
N ASN A 156 -18.05 -14.77 9.49
CA ASN A 156 -17.69 -14.42 10.85
C ASN A 156 -18.95 -14.24 11.73
N LYS A 157 -20.00 -13.59 11.22
CA LYS A 157 -21.29 -13.50 11.94
C LYS A 157 -21.90 -14.86 12.21
N ASN A 158 -21.85 -15.78 11.23
CA ASN A 158 -22.37 -17.14 11.40
C ASN A 158 -21.55 -17.95 12.41
N PHE A 159 -20.22 -17.80 12.40
CA PHE A 159 -19.34 -18.45 13.37
C PHE A 159 -19.60 -17.93 14.79
N VAL A 160 -19.62 -16.61 14.97
CA VAL A 160 -19.92 -15.98 16.27
C VAL A 160 -21.32 -16.36 16.77
N LYS A 161 -22.32 -16.43 15.89
CA LYS A 161 -23.66 -16.89 16.26
C LYS A 161 -23.64 -18.33 16.76
N LYS A 162 -22.99 -19.24 16.03
CA LYS A 162 -22.83 -20.65 16.45
C LYS A 162 -22.04 -20.79 17.75
N PHE A 163 -21.04 -19.94 17.96
CA PHE A 163 -20.19 -19.96 19.16
C PHE A 163 -20.94 -19.46 20.41
N LYS A 164 -21.81 -18.47 20.24
CA LYS A 164 -22.77 -18.04 21.28
C LYS A 164 -23.83 -19.11 21.54
N GLU A 165 -24.36 -19.72 20.49
CA GLU A 165 -25.32 -20.84 20.60
C GLU A 165 -24.70 -22.08 21.29
N SER A 166 -23.38 -22.29 21.20
CA SER A 166 -22.68 -23.38 21.90
C SER A 166 -22.36 -23.09 23.36
N GLY A 167 -22.74 -21.92 23.90
CA GLY A 167 -22.53 -21.54 25.31
C GLY A 167 -21.07 -21.35 25.72
N LEU A 168 -20.14 -21.28 24.76
CA LEU A 168 -18.71 -21.12 25.02
C LEU A 168 -18.32 -19.65 25.27
N VAL A 169 -19.21 -18.70 24.93
CA VAL A 169 -19.05 -17.26 25.17
C VAL A 169 -20.43 -16.63 25.34
N GLU A 170 -20.65 -15.90 26.44
CA GLU A 170 -21.87 -15.10 26.71
C GLU A 170 -22.13 -14.00 25.66
#